data_AF-W0FE99-F1
#
_entry.id   AF-W0FE99-F1
#
_cell.length_a   1.000
_cell.length_b   1.000
_cell.length_c   1.000
_cell.angle_alpha   90.00
_cell.angle_beta   90.00
_cell.angle_gamma   90.00
#
_symmetry.space_group_name_H-M   'P 1'
#
loop_
_entity.id
_entity.type
_entity.pdbx_description
1 polymer ?
#
loop_
_entity_poly.entity_id
_entity_poly.type
_entity_poly.pdbx_seq_one_letter_code
_entity_poly.pdbx_strand_id
1 'polypeptide(L)'
;AFLLPYTIMAIFGGIPLFYMELALGQYHRNGCISIWRKICPIFKGIGYAICIIAFYIASYYNTIMAWALYYLISSFTDQLPWTSCKNSWNTGNCTNYFSEDNITWTLHSTSPAEEFYTRHVLQIHRSKGLQDLGGISWQLALCIMLIFTVIYFSIWKGVKTSGK
;
A
#
# COMPACT_ATOMS: atom_id res chain seq x y z
N ALA A 1 -10.88 22.91 -9.69
CA ALA A 1 -12.25 22.80 -9.16
C ALA A 1 -12.43 21.75 -8.04
N PHE A 2 -11.58 20.70 -7.91
CA PHE A 2 -11.70 19.68 -6.85
C PHE A 2 -11.38 20.19 -5.42
N LEU A 3 -10.50 21.18 -5.29
CA LEU A 3 -10.07 21.67 -3.97
C LEU A 3 -11.21 22.30 -3.16
N LEU A 4 -12.14 22.99 -3.82
CA LEU A 4 -13.27 23.65 -3.15
C LEU A 4 -14.21 22.66 -2.43
N PRO A 5 -14.75 21.61 -3.07
CA PRO A 5 -15.55 20.60 -2.37
C PRO A 5 -14.72 19.81 -1.35
N TYR A 6 -13.43 19.55 -1.62
CA TYR A 6 -12.55 18.88 -0.66
C TYR A 6 -12.40 19.67 0.64
N THR A 7 -12.12 20.98 0.57
CA THR A 7 -11.95 21.80 1.79
C THR A 7 -13.24 21.94 2.59
N ILE A 8 -14.38 22.09 1.92
CA ILE A 8 -15.69 22.14 2.58
C ILE A 8 -15.95 20.84 3.33
N MET A 9 -15.80 19.68 2.67
CA MET A 9 -16.01 18.37 3.31
C MET A 9 -14.99 18.09 4.42
N ALA A 10 -13.74 18.55 4.28
CA ALA A 10 -12.73 18.41 5.30
C ALA A 10 -13.09 19.21 6.57
N ILE A 11 -13.53 20.46 6.43
CA ILE A 11 -13.83 21.34 7.56
C ILE A 11 -15.11 20.91 8.28
N PHE A 12 -16.17 20.59 7.54
CA PHE A 12 -17.48 20.29 8.14
C PHE A 12 -17.72 18.81 8.43
N GLY A 13 -17.01 17.90 7.76
CA GLY A 13 -17.14 16.46 7.95
C GLY A 13 -15.90 15.83 8.60
N GLY A 14 -14.75 15.94 7.92
CA GLY A 14 -13.52 15.26 8.32
C GLY A 14 -12.98 15.67 9.69
N ILE A 15 -12.76 16.97 9.90
CA ILE A 15 -12.19 17.52 11.14
C ILE A 15 -13.10 17.24 12.35
N PRO A 16 -14.43 17.45 12.32
CA PRO A 16 -15.30 17.13 13.44
C PRO A 16 -15.30 15.65 13.82
N LEU A 17 -15.33 14.74 12.85
CA LEU A 17 -15.30 13.29 13.11
C LEU A 17 -13.96 12.84 13.69
N PHE A 18 -12.86 13.34 13.14
CA PHE A 18 -11.52 13.07 13.67
C PHE A 18 -11.36 13.58 15.10
N TYR A 19 -11.82 14.81 15.37
CA TYR A 19 -11.79 15.39 16.71
C TYR A 19 -12.63 14.57 17.70
N MET A 20 -13.84 14.15 17.30
CA MET A 20 -14.70 13.32 18.13
C MET A 20 -14.01 12.00 18.52
N GLU A 21 -13.36 11.31 17.58
CA GLU A 21 -12.68 10.04 17.85
C GLU A 21 -11.51 10.21 18.84
N LEU A 22 -10.70 11.25 18.64
CA LEU A 22 -9.61 11.59 19.57
C LEU A 22 -10.14 11.92 20.97
N ALA A 23 -11.18 12.76 21.07
CA ALA A 23 -11.78 13.15 22.34
C ALA A 23 -12.36 11.93 23.09
N LEU A 24 -13.09 11.05 22.39
CA LEU A 24 -13.66 9.83 22.97
C LEU A 24 -12.56 8.86 23.43
N GLY A 25 -11.51 8.67 22.62
CA GLY A 25 -10.37 7.84 22.94
C GLY A 25 -9.66 8.30 24.22
N GLN A 26 -9.38 9.60 24.31
CA GLN A 26 -8.71 10.20 25.46
C GLN A 26 -9.60 10.21 26.72
N TYR A 27 -10.90 10.53 26.58
CA TYR A 27 -11.83 10.58 27.72
C TYR A 27 -12.03 9.20 28.36
N HIS A 28 -12.25 8.17 27.55
CA HIS A 28 -12.53 6.82 28.07
C HIS A 28 -11.28 5.97 28.36
N ARG A 29 -10.10 6.38 27.85
CA ARG A 29 -8.78 5.72 28.05
C ARG A 29 -8.77 4.22 27.74
N ASN A 30 -9.62 3.79 26.83
CA ASN A 30 -9.85 2.38 26.48
C ASN A 30 -9.77 2.18 24.97
N GLY A 31 -9.62 0.93 24.52
CA GLY A 31 -9.71 0.60 23.09
C GLY A 31 -11.15 0.73 22.53
N CYS A 32 -11.25 0.79 21.20
CA CYS A 32 -12.48 1.03 20.43
C CYS A 32 -13.67 0.15 20.85
N ILE A 33 -13.48 -1.15 21.09
CA ILE A 33 -14.56 -2.06 21.50
C ILE A 33 -15.15 -1.66 22.88
N SER A 34 -14.29 -1.32 23.83
CA SER A 34 -14.77 -0.97 25.17
C SER A 34 -15.35 0.45 25.22
N ILE A 35 -14.94 1.36 24.33
CA ILE A 35 -15.53 2.71 24.22
C ILE A 35 -17.01 2.59 23.85
N TRP A 36 -17.32 1.92 22.73
CA TRP A 36 -18.71 1.78 22.26
C TRP A 36 -19.61 1.05 23.24
N ARG A 37 -19.08 0.05 23.98
CA ARG A 37 -19.80 -0.60 25.07
C ARG A 37 -20.17 0.37 26.21
N LYS A 38 -19.32 1.35 26.53
CA LYS A 38 -19.55 2.33 27.61
C LYS A 38 -20.50 3.46 27.20
N ILE A 39 -20.46 3.88 25.93
CA ILE A 39 -21.34 4.94 25.41
C ILE A 39 -22.76 4.41 25.24
N CYS A 40 -22.93 3.36 24.43
CA CYS A 40 -24.23 2.74 24.16
C CYS A 40 -24.02 1.24 23.91
N PRO A 41 -24.37 0.35 24.87
CA PRO A 41 -24.16 -1.08 24.75
C PRO A 41 -24.77 -1.71 23.48
N ILE A 42 -25.87 -1.16 22.97
CA ILE A 42 -26.51 -1.59 21.72
C ILE A 42 -25.59 -1.41 20.50
N PHE A 43 -24.72 -0.41 20.52
CA PHE A 43 -23.76 -0.11 19.44
C PHE A 43 -22.37 -0.73 19.65
N LYS A 44 -22.25 -1.73 20.53
CA LYS A 44 -20.99 -2.48 20.73
C LYS A 44 -20.46 -3.08 19.40
N GLY A 45 -21.33 -3.39 18.45
CA GLY A 45 -20.97 -3.88 17.12
C GLY A 45 -20.03 -2.96 16.33
N ILE A 46 -20.13 -1.64 16.53
CA ILE A 46 -19.28 -0.64 15.84
C ILE A 46 -17.79 -0.88 16.18
N GLY A 47 -17.48 -1.14 17.45
CA GLY A 47 -16.11 -1.42 17.86
C GLY A 47 -15.51 -2.67 17.22
N TYR A 48 -16.30 -3.74 17.07
CA TYR A 48 -15.85 -4.94 16.36
C TYR A 48 -15.67 -4.70 14.86
N ALA A 49 -16.58 -3.95 14.24
CA ALA A 49 -16.47 -3.58 12.82
C ALA A 49 -15.19 -2.79 12.55
N ILE A 50 -14.84 -1.82 13.41
CA ILE A 50 -13.59 -1.05 13.30
C ILE A 50 -12.36 -1.98 13.34
N CYS A 51 -12.31 -2.94 14.27
CA CYS A 51 -11.20 -3.88 14.35
C CYS A 51 -11.08 -4.77 13.10
N ILE A 52 -12.20 -5.26 12.58
CA ILE A 52 -12.23 -6.12 11.38
C ILE A 52 -11.77 -5.32 10.16
N ILE A 53 -12.27 -4.09 9.99
CA ILE A 53 -11.84 -3.19 8.91
C ILE A 53 -10.34 -2.92 9.01
N ALA A 54 -9.82 -2.61 10.21
CA ALA A 54 -8.39 -2.38 10.43
C ALA A 54 -7.55 -3.62 10.08
N PHE A 55 -8.03 -4.82 10.38
CA PHE A 55 -7.35 -6.07 10.01
C PHE A 55 -7.27 -6.27 8.49
N TYR A 56 -8.37 -6.04 7.76
CA TYR A 56 -8.34 -6.11 6.29
C TYR A 56 -7.47 -5.03 5.66
N ILE A 57 -7.48 -3.82 6.22
CA ILE A 57 -6.61 -2.73 5.76
C ILE A 57 -5.14 -3.11 5.95
N ALA A 58 -4.78 -3.64 7.12
CA ALA A 58 -3.42 -4.06 7.42
C ALA A 58 -2.91 -5.13 6.44
N SER A 59 -3.75 -6.06 5.98
CA SER A 59 -3.30 -7.15 5.10
C SER A 59 -2.83 -6.65 3.74
N TYR A 60 -3.53 -5.71 3.10
CA TYR A 60 -3.12 -5.18 1.79
C TYR A 60 -2.13 -4.02 1.89
N TYR A 61 -2.21 -3.17 2.92
CA TYR A 61 -1.25 -2.06 3.08
C TYR A 61 0.17 -2.55 3.35
N ASN A 62 0.33 -3.66 4.07
CA ASN A 62 1.65 -4.29 4.26
C ASN A 62 2.28 -4.71 2.93
N THR A 63 1.46 -5.14 1.95
CA THR A 63 1.93 -5.45 0.59
C THR A 63 2.47 -4.21 -0.12
N ILE A 64 1.80 -3.07 0.00
CA ILE A 64 2.25 -1.80 -0.59
C ILE A 64 3.60 -1.38 0.02
N MET A 65 3.75 -1.50 1.34
CA MET A 65 5.03 -1.24 2.01
C MET A 65 6.14 -2.18 1.54
N ALA A 66 5.82 -3.45 1.27
CA ALA A 66 6.79 -4.40 0.73
C ALA A 66 7.22 -4.04 -0.71
N TRP A 67 6.31 -3.54 -1.55
CA TRP A 67 6.69 -3.00 -2.86
C TRP A 67 7.63 -1.81 -2.71
N ALA A 68 7.31 -0.85 -1.84
CA ALA A 68 8.18 0.30 -1.59
C ALA A 68 9.59 -0.13 -1.11
N LEU A 69 9.66 -1.09 -0.19
CA LEU A 69 10.93 -1.67 0.27
C LEU A 69 11.70 -2.36 -0.87
N TYR A 70 11.01 -3.12 -1.72
CA TYR A 70 11.62 -3.78 -2.88
C TYR A 70 12.23 -2.75 -3.85
N TYR A 71 11.51 -1.66 -4.15
CA TYR A 71 12.02 -0.57 -4.99
C TYR A 71 13.19 0.17 -4.33
N LEU A 72 13.15 0.37 -3.00
CA LEU A 72 14.25 0.96 -2.25
C LEU A 72 15.52 0.11 -2.39
N ILE A 73 15.42 -1.20 -2.16
CA ILE A 73 16.56 -2.13 -2.30
C ILE A 73 17.05 -2.15 -3.76
N SER A 74 16.14 -2.17 -4.73
CA SER A 74 16.46 -2.18 -6.16
C SER A 74 17.06 -0.86 -6.68
N SER A 75 17.04 0.20 -5.87
CA SER A 75 17.63 1.50 -6.21
C SER A 75 19.13 1.59 -5.87
N PHE A 76 19.69 0.62 -5.13
CA PHE A 76 21.12 0.56 -4.81
C PHE A 76 21.94 -0.03 -5.99
N THR A 77 21.81 0.56 -7.16
CA THR A 77 22.53 0.21 -8.39
C THR A 77 22.77 1.46 -9.22
N ASP A 78 23.86 1.51 -9.99
CA ASP A 78 24.21 2.66 -10.83
C ASP A 78 23.21 2.87 -11.98
N GLN A 79 22.70 1.78 -12.54
CA GLN A 79 21.71 1.78 -13.61
C GLN A 79 20.42 1.14 -13.09
N LEU A 80 19.36 1.92 -12.99
CA LEU A 80 18.08 1.47 -12.45
C LEU A 80 17.41 0.47 -13.42
N PRO A 81 16.83 -0.64 -12.93
CA PRO A 81 16.34 -1.69 -13.81
C PRO A 81 15.11 -1.28 -14.63
N TRP A 82 14.37 -0.26 -14.20
CA TRP A 82 13.17 0.25 -14.89
C TRP A 82 13.43 1.37 -15.92
N THR A 83 14.69 1.71 -16.22
CA THR A 83 15.02 2.78 -17.19
C THR A 83 15.28 2.26 -18.60
N SER A 84 15.46 0.94 -18.79
CA SER A 84 15.85 0.38 -20.08
C SER A 84 14.90 -0.71 -20.58
N CYS A 85 14.70 -0.74 -21.90
CA CYS A 85 13.96 -1.80 -22.57
C CYS A 85 14.81 -3.05 -22.89
N LYS A 86 16.06 -3.12 -22.43
CA LYS A 86 17.01 -4.22 -22.76
C LYS A 86 17.03 -5.39 -21.75
N ASN A 87 16.06 -5.46 -20.85
CA ASN A 87 15.99 -6.49 -19.81
C ASN A 87 15.26 -7.75 -20.28
N SER A 88 15.47 -8.87 -19.56
CA SER A 88 14.89 -10.18 -19.87
C SER A 88 13.37 -10.26 -19.73
N TRP A 89 12.74 -9.36 -18.97
CA TRP A 89 11.29 -9.32 -18.76
C TRP A 89 10.55 -8.48 -19.79
N ASN A 90 11.26 -7.71 -20.62
CA ASN A 90 10.65 -6.77 -21.54
C ASN A 90 10.10 -7.44 -22.81
N THR A 91 9.18 -6.75 -23.49
CA THR A 91 8.65 -7.20 -24.79
C THR A 91 9.14 -6.36 -25.96
N GLY A 92 8.86 -6.82 -27.19
CA GLY A 92 9.09 -6.03 -28.40
C GLY A 92 8.27 -4.74 -28.49
N ASN A 93 7.29 -4.54 -27.59
CA ASN A 93 6.48 -3.33 -27.51
C ASN A 93 7.01 -2.32 -26.48
N CYS A 94 8.09 -2.63 -25.76
CA CYS A 94 8.69 -1.71 -24.80
C CYS A 94 9.34 -0.55 -25.53
N THR A 95 8.92 0.68 -25.19
CA THR A 95 9.50 1.90 -25.76
C THR A 95 9.97 2.85 -24.67
N ASN A 96 11.13 3.47 -24.89
CA ASN A 96 11.75 4.36 -23.92
C ASN A 96 11.31 5.81 -24.20
N TYR A 97 10.59 6.43 -23.26
CA TYR A 97 10.10 7.82 -23.42
C TYR A 97 11.21 8.85 -23.56
N PHE A 98 12.41 8.55 -23.06
CA PHE A 98 13.57 9.44 -23.08
C PHE A 98 14.58 9.12 -24.18
N SER A 99 14.35 8.08 -25.00
CA SER A 99 15.22 7.79 -26.13
C SER A 99 14.93 8.76 -27.27
N GLU A 100 15.97 9.43 -27.78
CA GLU A 100 15.92 10.39 -28.89
C GLU A 100 15.67 9.74 -30.27
N ASP A 101 15.36 8.44 -30.31
CA ASP A 101 15.09 7.73 -31.54
C ASP A 101 13.71 8.12 -32.12
N ASN A 102 13.55 8.09 -33.44
CA ASN A 102 12.27 8.26 -34.14
C ASN A 102 11.34 7.06 -33.88
N ILE A 103 10.81 6.95 -32.66
CA ILE A 103 9.96 5.84 -32.24
C ILE A 103 8.52 6.14 -32.67
N THR A 104 7.95 5.25 -33.50
CA THR A 104 6.52 5.27 -33.84
C THR A 104 5.71 4.70 -32.67
N TRP A 105 5.07 5.58 -31.92
CA TRP A 105 4.16 5.21 -30.84
C TRP A 105 2.93 4.50 -31.40
N THR A 106 2.68 3.30 -30.91
CA THR A 106 1.44 2.57 -31.17
C THR A 106 0.60 2.54 -29.89
N LEU A 107 -0.71 2.32 -30.03
CA LEU A 107 -1.63 2.18 -28.89
C LEU A 107 -1.19 1.07 -27.89
N HIS A 108 -0.35 0.14 -28.32
CA HIS A 108 0.13 -1.00 -27.55
C HIS A 108 1.56 -0.84 -27.02
N SER A 109 2.15 0.35 -27.13
CA SER A 109 3.50 0.63 -26.62
C SER A 109 3.47 0.76 -25.09
N THR A 110 4.37 0.07 -24.41
CA THR A 110 4.48 0.02 -22.94
C THR A 110 5.78 0.63 -22.48
N SER A 111 5.77 1.24 -21.30
CA SER A 111 6.98 1.86 -20.74
C SER A 111 7.87 0.84 -20.04
N PRO A 112 9.20 1.03 -20.00
CA PRO A 112 10.10 0.12 -19.27
C PRO A 112 9.77 0.06 -17.77
N ALA A 113 9.26 1.14 -17.19
CA ALA A 113 8.83 1.16 -15.78
C ALA A 113 7.54 0.36 -15.54
N GLU A 114 6.59 0.44 -16.46
CA GLU A 114 5.37 -0.36 -16.43
C GLU A 114 5.66 -1.84 -16.62
N GLU A 115 6.51 -2.20 -17.60
CA GLU A 115 6.90 -3.60 -17.81
C GLU A 115 7.71 -4.15 -16.64
N PHE A 116 8.57 -3.34 -16.02
CA PHE A 116 9.25 -3.73 -14.78
C PHE A 116 8.25 -4.04 -13.67
N TYR A 117 7.28 -3.16 -13.41
CA TYR A 117 6.29 -3.37 -12.37
C TYR A 117 5.40 -4.59 -12.66
N THR A 118 4.83 -4.67 -13.85
CA THR A 118 3.83 -5.69 -14.20
C THR A 118 4.47 -7.06 -14.47
N ARG A 119 5.60 -7.12 -15.18
CA ARG A 119 6.20 -8.38 -15.63
C ARG A 119 7.27 -8.89 -14.69
N HIS A 120 8.11 -8.02 -14.13
CA HIS A 120 9.19 -8.45 -13.25
C HIS A 120 8.75 -8.52 -11.77
N VAL A 121 8.20 -7.43 -11.23
CA VAL A 121 7.83 -7.33 -9.81
C VAL A 121 6.59 -8.15 -9.50
N LEU A 122 5.47 -7.84 -10.15
CA LEU A 122 4.18 -8.50 -9.91
C LEU A 122 4.05 -9.85 -10.63
N GLN A 123 4.75 -10.03 -11.74
CA GLN A 123 4.61 -11.20 -12.62
C GLN A 123 3.15 -11.46 -13.08
N ILE A 124 2.34 -10.40 -13.23
CA ILE A 124 0.90 -10.51 -13.49
C ILE A 124 0.58 -11.18 -14.82
N HIS A 125 1.47 -11.06 -15.80
CA HIS A 125 1.35 -11.72 -17.11
C HIS A 125 1.28 -13.25 -17.04
N ARG A 126 1.66 -13.87 -15.92
CA ARG A 126 1.55 -15.32 -15.70
C ARG A 126 0.16 -15.75 -15.24
N SER A 127 -0.64 -14.83 -14.71
CA SER A 127 -1.99 -15.08 -14.20
C SER A 127 -3.02 -14.79 -15.29
N LYS A 128 -3.99 -15.69 -15.44
CA LYS A 128 -5.17 -15.49 -16.31
C LYS A 128 -6.34 -14.83 -15.60
N GLY A 129 -6.19 -14.47 -14.32
CA GLY A 129 -7.22 -13.86 -13.49
C GLY A 129 -7.15 -14.31 -12.03
N LEU A 130 -8.11 -13.88 -11.21
CA LEU A 130 -8.12 -14.16 -9.76
C LEU A 130 -8.20 -15.66 -9.41
N GLN A 131 -8.72 -16.48 -10.33
CA GLN A 131 -8.81 -17.93 -10.18
C GLN A 131 -7.45 -18.62 -10.34
N ASP A 132 -6.49 -17.97 -11.01
CA ASP A 132 -5.16 -18.50 -11.27
C ASP A 132 -4.11 -17.53 -10.70
N LEU A 133 -3.85 -17.68 -9.40
CA LEU A 133 -2.91 -16.82 -8.66
C LEU A 133 -1.45 -17.05 -9.08
N GLY A 134 -1.16 -18.10 -9.86
CA GLY A 134 0.20 -18.45 -10.25
C GLY A 134 1.09 -18.89 -9.08
N GLY A 135 2.40 -18.72 -9.25
CA GLY A 135 3.40 -19.05 -8.24
C GLY A 135 3.66 -17.89 -7.26
N ILE A 136 4.24 -18.21 -6.10
CA ILE A 136 4.64 -17.20 -5.11
C ILE A 136 5.92 -16.49 -5.61
N SER A 137 5.87 -15.17 -5.70
CA SER A 137 7.05 -14.32 -5.94
C SER A 137 7.90 -14.25 -4.67
N TRP A 138 8.98 -15.04 -4.62
CA TRP A 138 9.85 -15.15 -3.45
C TRP A 138 10.50 -13.84 -3.04
N GLN A 139 10.83 -12.97 -3.99
CA GLN A 139 11.40 -11.65 -3.71
C GLN A 139 10.43 -10.80 -2.90
N LEU A 140 9.16 -10.77 -3.30
CA LEU A 140 8.11 -10.04 -2.60
C LEU A 140 7.76 -10.68 -1.26
N ALA A 141 7.74 -12.01 -1.18
CA ALA A 141 7.50 -12.73 0.07
C ALA A 141 8.56 -12.37 1.14
N LEU A 142 9.84 -12.30 0.76
CA LEU A 142 10.92 -11.89 1.66
C LEU A 142 10.75 -10.42 2.11
N CYS A 143 10.40 -9.51 1.19
CA CYS A 143 10.13 -8.11 1.55
C CYS A 143 8.95 -8.00 2.53
N ILE A 144 7.87 -8.75 2.32
CA ILE A 144 6.72 -8.81 3.23
C ILE A 144 7.15 -9.33 4.61
N MET A 145 7.92 -10.41 4.68
CA MET A 145 8.41 -10.93 5.97
C MET A 145 9.28 -9.91 6.72
N LEU A 146 10.13 -9.16 6.00
CA LEU A 146 10.93 -8.09 6.60
C LEU A 146 10.03 -6.99 7.17
N ILE A 147 9.02 -6.54 6.41
CA ILE A 147 8.05 -5.53 6.88
C ILE A 147 7.33 -6.01 8.13
N PHE A 148 6.83 -7.25 8.17
CA PHE A 148 6.21 -7.81 9.37
C PHE A 148 7.16 -7.85 10.56
N THR A 149 8.42 -8.20 10.32
CA THR A 149 9.45 -8.23 11.38
C THR A 149 9.70 -6.83 11.95
N VAL A 150 9.83 -5.82 11.08
CA VAL A 150 9.98 -4.41 11.49
C VAL A 150 8.78 -3.94 12.28
N ILE A 151 7.56 -4.15 11.77
CA ILE A 151 6.31 -3.76 12.44
C ILE A 151 6.20 -4.44 13.81
N TYR A 152 6.54 -5.73 13.87
CA TYR A 152 6.51 -6.50 15.10
C TYR A 152 7.44 -5.91 16.17
N PHE A 153 8.68 -5.60 15.82
CA PHE A 153 9.62 -4.98 16.76
C PHE A 153 9.20 -3.56 17.17
N SER A 154 8.60 -2.77 16.27
CA SER A 154 8.06 -1.45 16.59
C SER A 154 6.93 -1.51 17.62
N ILE A 155 6.06 -2.52 17.52
CA ILE A 155 4.87 -2.68 18.38
C ILE A 155 5.17 -3.50 19.63
N TRP A 156 6.25 -4.31 19.68
CA TRP A 156 6.50 -5.29 20.74
C TRP A 156 6.36 -4.72 22.16
N LYS A 157 6.91 -3.53 22.45
CA LYS A 157 6.81 -2.92 23.81
C LYS A 157 5.69 -1.87 23.90
N GLY A 158 4.73 -1.93 22.97
CA GLY A 158 3.60 -1.02 22.85
C GLY A 158 4.01 0.41 22.54
N VAL A 159 3.23 1.36 23.04
CA VAL A 159 3.44 2.81 22.85
C VAL A 159 4.79 3.34 23.35
N LYS A 160 5.48 2.61 24.24
CA LYS A 160 6.82 3.00 24.72
C LYS A 160 7.91 2.86 23.66
N THR A 161 7.74 1.93 22.71
CA THR A 161 8.64 1.78 21.55
C THR A 161 8.08 2.44 20.30
N SER A 162 6.77 2.37 20.07
CA SER A 162 6.15 2.91 18.85
C SER A 162 6.20 4.44 18.74
N GLY A 163 6.40 5.16 19.85
CA GLY A 163 6.48 6.62 19.88
C GLY A 163 7.89 7.20 19.79
N LYS A 164 8.91 6.36 19.59
CA LYS A 164 10.30 6.76 19.36
C LYS A 164 10.65 6.56 17.89
#